data_AF-A0A9E1H2S7-F1
#
_entry.id   AF-A0A9E1H2S7-F1
#
_cell.length_a   1.000
_cell.length_b   1.000
_cell.length_c   1.000
_cell.angle_alpha   90.00
_cell.angle_beta   90.00
_cell.angle_gamma   90.00
#
_symmetry.space_group_name_H-M   'P 1'
#
loop_
_entity.id
_entity.type
_entity.pdbx_description
1 polymer ?
#
loop_
_entity_poly.entity_id
_entity_poly.type
_entity_poly.pdbx_seq_one_letter_code
_entity_poly.pdbx_strand_id
1 'polypeptide(L)'
;MDDTIINTSENFTEKNVADLIRFRSPSNQELQQIKRYMMRKYKRMIKSSEQSCNVCLVAVAISMLIPFFRLVIVCIFGFSLLAMQKARKEMQKRLSLWTVGNFKVLDGTIISIEGNPDDPEMVNVQFQANYGEVLKDSYKMQMENVSKGSPVLLAYIQEDEQSSLFEIFTPEMLADMDAKHSENTIQ
;
A
#
# COMPACT_ATOMS: atom_id res chain seq x y z
N MET A 1 -31.64 -9.83 19.20
CA MET A 1 -30.41 -10.34 18.57
C MET A 1 -30.01 -9.27 17.59
N ASP A 2 -29.18 -8.35 18.09
CA ASP A 2 -28.73 -7.14 17.41
C ASP A 2 -27.62 -7.50 16.42
N ASP A 3 -27.91 -7.38 15.13
CA ASP A 3 -26.91 -7.38 14.07
C ASP A 3 -26.44 -5.95 13.83
N THR A 4 -25.46 -5.52 14.63
CA THR A 4 -24.74 -4.26 14.39
C THR A 4 -23.73 -4.49 13.27
N ILE A 5 -24.16 -4.26 12.03
CA ILE A 5 -23.26 -4.08 10.88
C ILE A 5 -22.47 -2.78 11.14
N ILE A 6 -21.22 -2.92 11.59
CA ILE A 6 -20.29 -1.80 11.70
C ILE A 6 -19.83 -1.45 10.27
N ASN A 7 -20.59 -0.58 9.62
CA ASN A 7 -20.13 0.17 8.45
C ASN A 7 -19.10 1.23 8.92
N THR A 8 -17.85 0.83 9.10
CA THR A 8 -16.72 1.77 9.22
C THR A 8 -16.19 2.13 7.83
N SER A 9 -17.06 2.75 7.02
CA SER A 9 -16.62 3.66 5.97
C SER A 9 -16.88 5.07 6.48
N GLU A 10 -16.10 5.50 7.48
CA GLU A 10 -16.12 6.91 7.86
C GLU A 10 -15.64 7.72 6.66
N ASN A 11 -16.51 8.64 6.24
CA ASN A 11 -16.35 9.55 5.13
C ASN A 11 -14.99 10.25 5.18
N PHE A 12 -14.08 9.84 4.29
CA PHE A 12 -12.89 10.57 3.89
C PHE A 12 -13.31 11.88 3.21
N THR A 13 -13.71 12.85 4.01
CA THR A 13 -14.02 14.21 3.57
C THR A 13 -12.90 15.11 4.04
N GLU A 14 -12.35 15.89 3.12
CA GLU A 14 -11.35 16.97 3.20
C GLU A 14 -11.06 17.64 4.56
N LYS A 15 -11.99 17.64 5.51
CA LYS A 15 -11.89 18.30 6.81
C LYS A 15 -10.69 17.86 7.67
N ASN A 16 -10.34 16.58 7.71
CA ASN A 16 -9.25 16.13 8.60
C ASN A 16 -7.83 16.43 8.07
N VAL A 17 -7.65 16.66 6.76
CA VAL A 17 -6.32 16.94 6.19
C VAL A 17 -6.06 18.45 6.07
N ALA A 18 -7.10 19.26 5.88
CA ALA A 18 -7.00 20.71 5.93
C ALA A 18 -6.55 21.24 7.31
N ASP A 19 -6.84 20.50 8.38
CA ASP A 19 -6.39 20.82 9.75
C ASP A 19 -4.91 20.49 10.01
N LEU A 20 -4.24 19.77 9.11
CA LEU A 20 -2.81 19.43 9.21
C LEU A 20 -1.97 20.46 8.45
N ILE A 21 -1.84 21.64 9.07
CA ILE A 21 -1.20 22.86 8.55
C ILE A 21 0.26 22.67 8.09
N ARG A 22 0.89 21.51 8.32
CA ARG A 22 2.35 21.34 8.23
C ARG A 22 2.83 20.33 7.19
N PHE A 23 1.95 19.80 6.35
CA PHE A 23 2.39 19.02 5.20
C PHE A 23 3.24 19.88 4.26
N ARG A 24 4.50 19.51 4.08
CA ARG A 24 5.44 20.19 3.19
C ARG A 24 5.56 19.49 1.85
N SER A 25 6.09 20.21 0.87
CA SER A 25 6.53 19.56 -0.37
C SER A 25 7.77 18.69 -0.08
N PRO A 26 7.86 17.48 -0.67
CA PRO A 26 9.05 16.65 -0.55
C PRO A 26 10.25 17.34 -1.20
N SER A 27 11.44 17.12 -0.64
CA SER A 27 12.69 17.47 -1.30
C SER A 27 12.89 16.61 -2.55
N ASN A 28 13.74 17.05 -3.48
CA ASN A 28 14.05 16.29 -4.70
C ASN A 28 14.61 14.89 -4.39
N GLN A 29 15.37 14.74 -3.30
CA GLN A 29 15.91 13.46 -2.87
C GLN A 29 14.81 12.52 -2.36
N GLU A 30 13.96 13.00 -1.44
CA GLU A 30 12.81 12.24 -0.93
C GLU A 30 11.87 11.83 -2.06
N LEU A 31 11.58 12.75 -2.98
CA LEU A 31 10.76 12.50 -4.16
C LEU A 31 11.29 11.30 -4.96
N GLN A 32 12.59 11.29 -5.25
CA GLN A 32 13.22 10.21 -6.01
C GLN A 32 13.27 8.89 -5.23
N GLN A 33 13.53 8.93 -3.92
CA GLN A 33 13.58 7.73 -3.06
C GLN A 33 12.20 7.09 -2.95
N ILE A 34 11.17 7.88 -2.63
CA ILE A 34 9.78 7.42 -2.53
C ILE A 34 9.31 6.87 -3.88
N LYS A 35 9.55 7.58 -4.98
CA LYS A 35 9.19 7.12 -6.33
C LYS A 35 9.84 5.77 -6.66
N ARG A 36 11.15 5.62 -6.37
CA ARG A 36 11.88 4.36 -6.59
C ARG A 36 11.33 3.23 -5.72
N TYR A 37 11.07 3.51 -4.44
CA TYR A 37 10.46 2.56 -3.50
C TYR A 37 9.11 2.07 -3.98
N MET A 38 8.19 3.00 -4.26
CA MET A 38 6.83 2.67 -4.70
C MET A 38 6.84 1.93 -6.04
N MET A 39 7.69 2.33 -6.99
CA MET A 39 7.85 1.59 -8.24
C MET A 39 8.30 0.14 -8.01
N ARG A 40 9.24 -0.10 -7.10
CA ARG A 40 9.69 -1.46 -6.76
C ARG A 40 8.60 -2.25 -6.03
N LYS A 41 7.91 -1.64 -5.07
CA LYS A 41 6.80 -2.22 -4.30
C LYS A 41 5.69 -2.69 -5.25
N TYR A 42 5.16 -1.80 -6.08
CA TYR A 42 4.11 -2.13 -7.04
C TYR A 42 4.57 -3.05 -8.17
N LYS A 43 5.80 -2.93 -8.68
CA LYS A 43 6.32 -3.85 -9.71
C LYS A 43 6.38 -5.29 -9.19
N ARG A 44 6.78 -5.50 -7.94
CA ARG A 44 6.74 -6.82 -7.28
C ARG A 44 5.32 -7.36 -7.20
N MET A 45 4.37 -6.55 -6.74
CA MET A 45 2.95 -6.96 -6.67
C MET A 45 2.36 -7.27 -8.04
N ILE A 46 2.62 -6.44 -9.06
CA ILE A 46 2.14 -6.65 -10.43
C ILE A 46 2.74 -7.95 -11.00
N LYS A 47 4.04 -8.19 -10.82
CA LYS A 47 4.68 -9.43 -11.29
C LYS A 47 4.12 -10.67 -10.60
N SER A 48 3.88 -10.59 -9.28
CA SER A 48 3.23 -11.67 -8.53
C SER A 48 1.80 -11.93 -9.04
N SER A 49 1.04 -10.86 -9.31
CA SER A 49 -0.30 -10.95 -9.90
C SER A 49 -0.28 -11.59 -11.31
N GLU A 50 0.71 -11.29 -12.14
CA GLU A 50 0.87 -11.92 -13.45
C GLU A 50 1.15 -13.42 -13.35
N GLN A 51 2.01 -13.82 -12.41
CA GLN A 51 2.29 -15.23 -12.15
C GLN A 51 1.03 -15.98 -11.71
N SER A 52 0.27 -15.41 -10.77
CA SER A 52 -1.02 -15.97 -10.32
C SER A 52 -2.04 -16.07 -11.45
N CYS A 53 -2.11 -15.07 -12.33
CA CYS A 53 -2.99 -15.10 -13.50
C CYS A 53 -2.63 -16.24 -14.47
N ASN A 54 -1.34 -16.43 -14.76
CA ASN A 54 -0.88 -17.51 -15.63
C ASN A 54 -1.18 -18.89 -15.05
N VAL A 55 -0.95 -19.09 -13.75
CA VAL A 55 -1.30 -20.34 -13.04
C VAL A 55 -2.81 -20.60 -13.11
N CYS A 56 -3.62 -19.56 -12.89
CA CYS A 56 -5.07 -19.59 -12.98
C CYS A 56 -5.54 -20.05 -14.37
N LEU A 57 -4.97 -19.48 -15.44
CA LEU A 57 -5.31 -19.85 -16.83
C LEU A 57 -4.98 -21.31 -17.16
N VAL A 58 -3.82 -21.80 -16.71
CA VAL A 58 -3.44 -23.22 -16.90
C VAL A 58 -4.38 -24.14 -16.14
N ALA A 59 -4.75 -23.80 -14.90
CA ALA A 59 -5.70 -24.57 -14.10
C ALA A 59 -7.09 -24.64 -14.77
N VAL A 60 -7.56 -23.53 -15.35
CA VAL A 60 -8.81 -23.52 -16.14
C VAL A 60 -8.69 -24.47 -17.33
N ALA A 61 -7.60 -24.41 -18.10
CA ALA A 61 -7.41 -25.26 -19.28
C ALA A 61 -7.42 -26.76 -18.91
N ILE A 62 -6.77 -27.14 -17.81
CA ILE A 62 -6.77 -28.52 -17.30
C ILE A 62 -8.17 -28.93 -16.83
N SER A 63 -8.87 -28.06 -16.11
CA SER A 63 -10.22 -28.33 -15.60
C SER A 63 -11.25 -28.57 -16.71
N MET A 64 -11.05 -27.98 -17.88
CA MET A 64 -11.89 -28.23 -19.06
C MET A 64 -11.79 -29.68 -19.55
N LEU A 65 -10.82 -30.50 -19.12
CA LEU A 65 -10.79 -31.92 -19.45
C LEU A 65 -11.82 -32.74 -18.65
N ILE A 66 -12.35 -32.22 -17.54
CA ILE A 66 -13.29 -32.92 -16.65
C ILE A 66 -14.72 -32.42 -16.91
N PRO A 67 -15.63 -33.22 -17.49
CA PRO A 67 -16.92 -32.74 -18.00
C PRO A 67 -17.94 -32.36 -16.92
N PHE A 68 -17.91 -33.00 -15.75
CA PHE A 68 -18.98 -32.90 -14.74
C PHE A 68 -19.08 -31.53 -14.04
N PHE A 69 -18.01 -30.72 -14.02
CA PHE A 69 -17.97 -29.44 -13.29
C PHE A 69 -17.58 -28.23 -14.14
N ARG A 70 -17.52 -28.37 -15.47
CA ARG A 70 -16.96 -27.33 -16.37
C ARG A 70 -17.59 -25.95 -16.17
N LEU A 71 -18.91 -25.85 -16.07
CA LEU A 71 -19.60 -24.56 -16.01
C LEU A 71 -19.34 -23.83 -14.69
N VAL A 72 -19.37 -24.57 -13.57
CA VAL A 72 -19.08 -24.01 -12.24
C VAL A 72 -17.62 -23.53 -12.15
N ILE A 73 -16.68 -24.34 -12.67
CA ILE A 73 -15.26 -24.00 -12.66
C ILE A 73 -14.99 -22.77 -13.54
N VAL A 74 -15.53 -22.72 -14.76
CA VAL A 74 -15.37 -21.56 -15.65
C VAL A 74 -15.92 -20.29 -15.01
N CYS A 75 -17.08 -20.35 -14.33
CA CYS A 75 -17.63 -19.20 -13.61
C CYS A 75 -16.69 -18.74 -12.48
N ILE A 76 -16.26 -19.63 -11.59
CA ILE A 76 -15.40 -19.28 -10.44
C ILE A 76 -14.09 -18.64 -10.93
N PHE A 77 -13.39 -19.31 -11.84
CA PHE A 77 -12.11 -18.81 -12.35
C PHE A 77 -12.28 -17.55 -13.21
N GLY A 78 -13.38 -17.43 -13.96
CA GLY A 78 -13.72 -16.22 -14.70
C GLY A 78 -13.89 -15.01 -13.77
N PHE A 79 -14.63 -15.16 -12.67
CA PHE A 79 -14.76 -14.12 -11.64
C PHE A 79 -13.42 -13.79 -10.99
N SER A 80 -12.60 -14.79 -10.65
CA SER A 80 -11.26 -14.56 -10.09
C SER A 80 -10.35 -13.79 -11.03
N LEU A 81 -10.35 -14.11 -12.33
CA LEU A 81 -9.55 -13.38 -13.34
C LEU A 81 -10.01 -11.93 -13.49
N LEU A 82 -11.33 -11.68 -13.50
CA LEU A 82 -11.88 -10.32 -13.53
C LEU A 82 -11.46 -9.51 -12.29
N ALA A 83 -11.54 -10.11 -11.10
CA ALA A 83 -11.10 -9.49 -9.85
C ALA A 83 -9.59 -9.15 -9.89
N MET A 84 -8.75 -10.07 -10.35
CA MET A 84 -7.30 -9.84 -10.51
C MET A 84 -7.01 -8.72 -11.51
N GLN A 85 -7.70 -8.66 -12.64
CA GLN A 85 -7.53 -7.58 -13.62
C GLN A 85 -7.91 -6.22 -13.04
N LYS A 86 -9.02 -6.16 -12.28
CA LYS A 86 -9.43 -4.93 -11.59
C LYS A 86 -8.38 -4.49 -10.57
N ALA A 87 -7.89 -5.41 -9.75
CA ALA A 87 -6.83 -5.13 -8.77
C ALA A 87 -5.55 -4.63 -9.44
N ARG A 88 -5.16 -5.21 -10.57
CA ARG A 88 -3.98 -4.77 -11.34
C ARG A 88 -4.14 -3.33 -11.86
N LYS A 89 -5.31 -2.99 -12.41
CA LYS A 89 -5.59 -1.61 -12.88
C LYS A 89 -5.52 -0.61 -11.72
N GLU A 90 -6.06 -0.98 -10.56
CA GLU A 90 -6.01 -0.16 -9.35
C GLU A 90 -4.56 0.07 -8.88
N MET A 91 -3.73 -0.98 -8.82
CA MET A 91 -2.31 -0.84 -8.48
C MET A 91 -1.55 0.06 -9.48
N GLN A 92 -1.86 -0.04 -10.77
CA GLN A 92 -1.26 0.83 -11.79
C GLN A 92 -1.70 2.29 -11.63
N LYS A 93 -2.98 2.53 -11.32
CA LYS A 93 -3.50 3.88 -11.01
C LYS A 93 -2.73 4.46 -9.83
N ARG A 94 -2.64 3.75 -8.71
CA ARG A 94 -1.90 4.20 -7.52
C ARG A 94 -0.43 4.47 -7.82
N LEU A 95 0.25 3.57 -8.52
CA LEU A 95 1.64 3.78 -8.93
C LEU A 95 1.81 5.04 -9.78
N SER A 96 0.87 5.34 -10.67
CA SER A 96 0.92 6.56 -11.48
C SER A 96 0.86 7.83 -10.64
N LEU A 97 0.06 7.85 -9.57
CA LEU A 97 -0.03 8.98 -8.64
C LEU A 97 1.31 9.24 -7.94
N TRP A 98 1.96 8.19 -7.46
CA TRP A 98 3.32 8.28 -6.87
C TRP A 98 4.38 8.69 -7.90
N THR A 99 4.18 8.34 -9.16
CA THR A 99 5.13 8.63 -10.25
C THR A 99 5.09 10.08 -10.69
N VAL A 100 3.91 10.71 -10.68
CA VAL A 100 3.70 12.13 -10.98
C VAL A 100 4.39 13.00 -9.93
N GLY A 101 4.43 12.55 -8.67
CA GLY A 101 5.16 13.24 -7.61
C GLY A 101 4.38 14.35 -6.92
N ASN A 102 3.08 14.47 -7.19
CA ASN A 102 2.19 15.42 -6.51
C ASN A 102 1.73 14.85 -5.16
N PHE A 103 2.66 14.69 -4.24
CA PHE A 103 2.38 14.26 -2.87
C PHE A 103 3.00 15.23 -1.87
N LYS A 104 2.44 15.29 -0.68
CA LYS A 104 3.00 16.04 0.45
C LYS A 104 3.54 15.08 1.48
N VAL A 105 4.49 15.56 2.28
CA VAL A 105 5.13 14.75 3.32
C VAL A 105 5.08 15.45 4.68
N LEU A 106 5.07 14.64 5.74
CA LEU A 106 5.08 15.08 7.12
C LEU A 106 6.08 14.23 7.91
N ASP A 107 7.03 14.89 8.54
CA ASP A 107 8.04 14.26 9.39
C ASP A 107 7.47 14.00 10.79
N GLY A 108 7.74 12.82 11.34
CA GLY A 108 7.27 12.46 12.67
C GLY A 108 7.89 11.20 13.24
N THR A 109 7.26 10.69 14.29
CA THR A 109 7.67 9.49 15.02
C THR A 109 6.47 8.62 15.33
N ILE A 110 6.73 7.32 15.51
CA ILE A 110 5.69 6.36 15.86
C ILE A 110 5.47 6.35 17.37
N ILE A 111 4.22 6.48 17.81
CA ILE A 111 3.87 6.49 19.25
C ILE A 111 3.19 5.21 19.73
N SER A 112 2.52 4.50 18.83
CA SER A 112 1.88 3.21 19.09
C SER A 112 2.01 2.30 17.88
N ILE A 113 2.17 1.01 18.13
CA ILE A 113 2.20 -0.04 17.12
C ILE A 113 1.24 -1.11 17.60
N GLU A 114 0.24 -1.37 16.78
CA GLU A 114 -0.75 -2.42 17.00
C GLU A 114 -0.65 -3.40 15.84
N GLY A 115 -0.60 -4.70 16.16
CA GLY A 115 -0.62 -5.73 15.12
C GLY A 115 -1.91 -5.64 14.31
N ASN A 116 -1.81 -5.77 12.99
CA ASN A 116 -3.01 -5.88 12.18
C ASN A 116 -3.51 -7.34 12.21
N PRO A 117 -4.71 -7.61 12.75
CA PRO A 117 -5.23 -8.98 12.82
C PRO A 117 -5.47 -9.61 11.45
N ASP A 118 -5.68 -8.78 10.42
CA ASP A 118 -5.98 -9.24 9.05
C ASP A 118 -4.72 -9.53 8.23
N ASP A 119 -3.58 -8.95 8.61
CA ASP A 119 -2.33 -9.06 7.84
C ASP A 119 -1.11 -9.00 8.78
N PRO A 120 -0.46 -10.14 9.08
CA PRO A 120 0.64 -10.21 10.03
C PRO A 120 1.92 -9.50 9.54
N GLU A 121 2.03 -9.16 8.25
CA GLU A 121 3.16 -8.39 7.71
C GLU A 121 2.94 -6.87 7.85
N MET A 122 1.74 -6.47 8.27
CA MET A 122 1.33 -5.07 8.43
C MET A 122 1.04 -4.74 9.88
N VAL A 123 1.37 -3.52 10.27
CA VAL A 123 1.04 -2.96 11.58
C VAL A 123 0.23 -1.68 11.41
N ASN A 124 -0.70 -1.47 12.33
CA ASN A 124 -1.39 -0.21 12.50
C ASN A 124 -0.53 0.66 13.42
N VAL A 125 -0.12 1.82 12.94
CA VAL A 125 0.74 2.73 13.70
C VAL A 125 0.04 4.06 13.94
N GLN A 126 0.19 4.59 15.15
CA GLN A 126 -0.16 5.98 15.43
C GLN A 126 1.08 6.84 15.25
N PHE A 127 0.89 7.98 14.59
CA PHE A 127 1.94 8.89 14.20
C PHE A 127 1.84 10.20 14.98
N GLN A 128 2.98 10.67 15.47
CA GLN A 128 3.14 12.00 16.03
C GLN A 128 4.06 12.82 15.14
N ALA A 129 3.56 13.94 14.61
CA ALA A 129 4.37 14.88 13.87
C ALA A 129 5.49 15.45 14.75
N ASN A 130 6.64 15.79 14.17
CA ASN A 130 7.76 16.38 14.90
C ASN A 130 7.42 17.69 15.64
N TYR A 131 6.31 18.32 15.27
CA TYR A 131 5.80 19.53 15.90
C TYR A 131 4.86 19.27 17.09
N GLY A 132 4.73 18.02 17.52
CA GLY A 132 3.99 17.60 18.71
C GLY A 132 2.55 17.14 18.45
N GLU A 133 2.00 17.43 17.27
CA GLU A 133 0.64 17.03 16.88
C GLU A 133 0.54 15.51 16.70
N VAL A 134 -0.34 14.88 17.46
CA VAL A 134 -0.64 13.45 17.33
C VAL A 134 -1.79 13.29 16.34
N LEU A 135 -1.57 12.51 15.29
CA LEU A 135 -2.62 12.12 14.36
C LEU A 135 -3.55 11.14 15.09
N LYS A 136 -4.86 11.44 15.07
CA LYS A 136 -5.87 10.61 15.73
C LYS A 136 -6.02 9.24 15.06
N ASP A 137 -5.71 9.18 13.78
CA ASP A 137 -5.90 7.99 12.97
C ASP A 137 -4.72 7.04 13.06
N SER A 138 -5.01 5.75 12.92
CA SER A 138 -4.02 4.70 12.75
C SER A 138 -3.77 4.46 11.27
N TYR A 139 -2.50 4.36 10.90
CA TYR A 139 -2.05 4.18 9.53
C TYR A 139 -1.43 2.80 9.35
N LYS A 140 -1.67 2.17 8.20
CA LYS A 140 -1.10 0.87 7.88
C LYS A 140 0.34 1.03 7.38
N MET A 141 1.24 0.22 7.91
CA MET A 141 2.66 0.25 7.58
C MET A 141 3.22 -1.18 7.54
N GLN A 142 4.17 -1.45 6.65
CA GLN A 142 4.90 -2.73 6.68
C GLN A 142 5.80 -2.80 7.91
N MET A 143 5.79 -3.97 8.58
CA MET A 143 6.60 -4.22 9.75
C MET A 143 8.06 -4.51 9.35
N GLU A 144 8.81 -3.48 8.98
CA GLU A 144 10.24 -3.54 8.69
C GLU A 144 11.01 -2.66 9.69
N ASN A 145 11.67 -3.28 10.68
CA ASN A 145 12.53 -2.63 11.69
C ASN A 145 11.89 -1.43 12.40
N VAL A 146 10.58 -1.52 12.66
CA VAL A 146 9.81 -0.45 13.27
C VAL A 146 9.69 -0.67 14.77
N SER A 147 10.07 0.34 15.55
CA SER A 147 9.83 0.40 16.99
C SER A 147 9.16 1.71 17.40
N LYS A 148 8.51 1.72 18.56
CA LYS A 148 7.99 2.96 19.14
C LYS A 148 9.13 3.98 19.28
N GLY A 149 8.90 5.20 18.81
CA GLY A 149 9.88 6.29 18.76
C GLY A 149 10.70 6.34 17.47
N SER A 150 10.52 5.38 16.54
CA SER A 150 11.24 5.40 15.27
C SER A 150 10.85 6.63 14.44
N PRO A 151 11.83 7.34 13.84
CA PRO A 151 11.54 8.44 12.93
C PRO A 151 10.93 7.88 11.64
N VAL A 152 9.90 8.54 11.15
CA VAL A 152 9.17 8.14 9.94
C VAL A 152 8.69 9.35 9.15
N LEU A 153 8.47 9.12 7.86
CA LEU A 153 7.91 10.09 6.93
C LEU A 153 6.53 9.63 6.48
N LEU A 154 5.49 10.39 6.81
CA LEU A 154 4.13 10.15 6.34
C LEU A 154 3.93 10.91 5.02
N ALA A 155 3.64 10.19 3.94
CA ALA A 155 3.27 10.79 2.67
C ALA A 155 1.76 10.74 2.44
N TYR A 156 1.25 11.82 1.87
CA TYR A 156 -0.15 12.04 1.56
C TYR A 156 -0.33 12.35 0.07
N ILE A 157 -1.28 11.66 -0.56
CA ILE A 157 -1.77 11.96 -1.90
C ILE A 157 -3.28 12.15 -1.83
N GLN A 158 -3.78 13.24 -2.42
CA GLN A 158 -5.19 13.39 -2.74
C GLN A 158 -5.45 12.68 -4.07
N GLU A 159 -6.28 11.63 -4.07
CA GLU A 159 -6.69 10.98 -5.32
C GLU A 159 -7.82 11.76 -5.99
N ASP A 160 -8.91 12.00 -5.25
CA ASP A 160 -10.10 12.74 -5.67
C ASP A 160 -10.65 13.55 -4.48
N GLU A 161 -11.77 14.28 -4.63
CA GLU A 161 -12.39 15.08 -3.54
C GLU A 161 -12.79 14.26 -2.30
N GLN A 162 -12.97 12.94 -2.46
CA GLN A 162 -13.44 12.02 -1.42
C GLN A 162 -12.44 10.90 -1.07
N SER A 163 -11.26 10.90 -1.67
CA SER A 163 -10.31 9.79 -1.52
C SER A 163 -8.87 10.29 -1.38
N SER A 164 -8.19 9.73 -0.39
CA SER A 164 -6.78 10.01 -0.11
C SER A 164 -6.00 8.74 0.15
N LEU A 165 -4.71 8.79 -0.19
CA LEU A 165 -3.74 7.76 0.12
C LEU A 165 -2.76 8.27 1.15
N PHE A 166 -2.46 7.40 2.11
CA PHE A 166 -1.42 7.59 3.09
C PHE A 166 -0.45 6.42 3.03
N GLU A 167 0.83 6.70 3.08
CA GLU A 167 1.88 5.70 3.17
C GLU A 167 2.98 6.21 4.11
N ILE A 168 3.45 5.34 5.00
CA ILE A 168 4.51 5.66 5.96
C ILE A 168 5.81 5.02 5.49
N PHE A 169 6.88 5.80 5.48
CA PHE A 169 8.23 5.37 5.12
C PHE A 169 9.17 5.46 6.32
N THR A 170 9.90 4.38 6.62
CA THR A 170 11.09 4.48 7.48
C THR A 170 12.27 5.02 6.69
N PRO A 171 13.27 5.62 7.36
CA PRO A 171 14.56 5.91 6.74
C PRO A 171 15.18 4.69 6.07
N GLU A 172 15.04 3.51 6.66
CA GLU A 172 15.57 2.26 6.10
C GLU A 172 14.87 1.87 4.78
N MET A 173 13.54 1.98 4.68
CA MET A 173 12.82 1.74 3.42
C MET A 173 13.31 2.65 2.28
N LEU A 174 13.72 3.88 2.63
CA LEU A 174 14.26 4.86 1.69
C LEU A 174 15.78 4.71 1.45
N ALA A 175 16.52 4.12 2.40
CA ALA A 175 17.98 3.96 2.39
C ALA A 175 18.46 2.61 1.85
N ASP A 176 17.70 1.52 2.00
CA ASP A 176 18.04 0.13 1.61
C ASP A 176 18.05 -0.09 0.08
N MET A 177 18.31 0.99 -0.66
CA MET A 177 18.33 1.08 -2.11
C MET A 177 19.74 1.12 -2.70
N ASP A 178 20.74 1.61 -1.94
CA ASP A 178 22.12 1.67 -2.42
C ASP A 178 22.92 0.41 -2.08
N ALA A 179 22.58 -0.31 -1.00
CA ALA A 179 23.34 -1.47 -0.51
C ALA A 179 23.03 -2.80 -1.25
N LYS A 180 21.79 -3.03 -1.70
CA LYS A 180 21.41 -4.29 -2.38
C LYS A 180 21.74 -4.36 -3.87
N HIS A 181 22.24 -3.27 -4.48
CA HIS A 181 22.79 -3.31 -5.84
C HIS A 181 24.31 -3.55 -5.88
N SER A 182 25.02 -3.36 -4.76
CA SER A 182 26.45 -3.71 -4.68
C SER A 182 26.70 -5.20 -4.42
N GLU A 183 25.76 -5.94 -3.81
CA GLU A 183 25.95 -7.37 -3.52
C GLU A 183 25.61 -8.32 -4.68
N ASN A 184 24.84 -7.89 -5.69
CA ASN A 184 24.50 -8.74 -6.85
C ASN A 184 25.39 -8.50 -8.10
N THR A 185 26.49 -7.75 -7.95
CA THR A 185 27.47 -7.54 -9.04
C THR A 185 28.77 -8.34 -8.80
N ILE A 186 28.86 -9.11 -7.72
CA ILE A 186 29.98 -10.01 -7.46
C ILE A 186 29.42 -11.38 -7.06
N GLN A 187 29.01 -12.17 -8.04
CA GLN A 187 29.05 -13.64 -8.01
C GLN A 187 28.94 -14.20 -9.43
#